data_AF-A0A0D2N4Z0-F1
#
_entry.id   AF-A0A0D2N4Z0-F1
#
_cell.length_a   1.000
_cell.length_b   1.000
_cell.length_c   1.000
_cell.angle_alpha   90.00
_cell.angle_beta   90.00
_cell.angle_gamma   90.00
#
_symmetry.space_group_name_H-M   'P 1'
#
loop_
_entity.id
_entity.type
_entity.pdbx_description
1 polymer ?
#
loop_
_entity_poly.entity_id
_entity_poly.type
_entity_poly.pdbx_seq_one_letter_code
_entity_poly.pdbx_strand_id
1 'polypeptide(L)'
;LRHLQGMTNTFNATIIRALRCNMDIKYLGSGPSTKAIIYYITDYITKSQLKIHVAYAALQVAINALEGVDVLPDDISGRAKRLLQKCAFSMVSKQELSSQQVVSFLRDFEDHFTSHRFNKIYWTSMERCLHAS
;
A
#
# COMPACT_ATOMS: atom_id res chain seq x y z
N LEU A 1 16.48 -27.70 17.60
CA LEU A 1 15.28 -28.10 18.38
C LEU A 1 14.46 -29.06 17.53
N ARG A 2 14.44 -30.36 17.85
CA ARG A 2 13.65 -31.36 17.11
C ARG A 2 12.18 -31.22 17.53
N HIS A 3 11.29 -30.99 16.56
CA HIS A 3 9.85 -31.08 16.76
C HIS A 3 9.47 -32.56 16.92
N LEU A 4 8.94 -32.94 18.07
CA LEU A 4 8.50 -34.31 18.39
C LEU A 4 7.18 -34.70 17.68
N GLN A 5 6.50 -33.76 17.02
CA GLN A 5 5.37 -34.01 16.14
C GLN A 5 5.49 -33.14 14.89
N GLY A 6 5.87 -33.75 13.76
CA GLY A 6 6.05 -33.07 12.48
C GLY A 6 4.76 -32.68 11.75
N MET A 7 3.58 -32.98 12.32
CA MET A 7 2.28 -32.77 11.67
C MET A 7 1.36 -31.76 12.36
N THR A 8 1.74 -31.24 13.53
CA THR A 8 0.91 -30.25 14.23
C THR A 8 1.53 -28.87 14.01
N ASN A 9 0.94 -28.11 13.08
CA ASN A 9 1.21 -26.69 12.94
C ASN A 9 1.13 -26.03 14.34
N THR A 10 2.09 -25.18 14.73
CA THR A 10 2.03 -24.49 16.01
C THR A 10 0.95 -23.41 15.91
N PHE A 11 -0.30 -23.79 16.16
CA PHE A 11 -1.44 -22.89 16.13
C PHE A 11 -1.77 -22.37 17.52
N ASN A 12 -2.32 -21.17 17.59
CA ASN A 12 -2.85 -20.59 18.81
C ASN A 12 -4.34 -20.37 18.64
N ALA A 13 -5.16 -21.00 19.49
CA ALA A 13 -6.62 -20.95 19.38
C ALA A 13 -7.18 -19.52 19.45
N THR A 14 -6.60 -18.67 20.31
CA THR A 14 -7.01 -17.26 20.44
C THR A 14 -6.74 -16.49 19.16
N ILE A 15 -5.55 -16.65 18.57
CA ILE A 15 -5.16 -15.95 17.35
C ILE A 15 -5.96 -16.49 16.14
N ILE A 16 -6.16 -17.81 16.01
CA ILE A 16 -7.06 -18.38 14.99
C ILE A 16 -8.46 -17.79 15.12
N ARG A 17 -8.99 -17.69 16.34
CA ARG A 17 -10.33 -17.17 16.60
C ARG A 17 -10.44 -15.69 16.24
N ALA A 18 -9.42 -14.89 16.57
CA ALA A 18 -9.40 -13.46 16.32
C ALA A 18 -9.19 -13.12 14.84
N LEU A 19 -8.17 -13.71 14.21
CA LEU A 19 -7.77 -13.39 12.84
C LEU A 19 -8.51 -14.20 11.78
N ARG A 20 -9.14 -15.32 12.17
CA ARG A 20 -9.89 -16.23 11.29
C ARG A 20 -9.11 -16.67 10.04
N CYS A 21 -7.78 -16.78 10.18
CA CYS A 21 -6.87 -17.20 9.13
C CYS A 21 -5.92 -18.30 9.62
N ASN A 22 -5.36 -19.07 8.67
CA ASN A 22 -4.36 -20.08 8.99
C ASN A 22 -3.08 -19.39 9.49
N MET A 23 -2.47 -19.95 10.53
CA MET A 23 -1.32 -19.33 11.20
C MET A 23 -0.26 -20.37 11.54
N ASP A 24 1.01 -19.97 11.45
CA ASP A 24 2.18 -20.81 11.75
C ASP A 24 3.10 -20.04 12.72
N ILE A 25 3.16 -20.48 13.98
CA ILE A 25 4.03 -19.88 14.99
C ILE A 25 5.35 -20.62 15.03
N LYS A 26 6.46 -19.88 14.93
CA LYS A 26 7.81 -20.43 15.11
C LYS A 26 8.56 -19.68 16.20
N TYR A 27 9.19 -20.43 17.10
CA TYR A 27 10.09 -19.88 18.12
C TYR A 27 11.42 -19.46 17.48
N LEU A 28 11.86 -18.23 17.76
CA LEU A 28 13.12 -17.69 17.27
C LEU A 28 14.11 -17.56 18.43
N GLY A 29 14.99 -18.55 18.57
CA GLY A 29 15.85 -18.69 19.77
C GLY A 29 17.22 -18.01 19.70
N SER A 30 17.61 -17.40 18.57
CA SER A 30 18.94 -16.76 18.42
C SER A 30 18.81 -15.37 17.81
N GLY A 31 19.47 -14.37 18.40
CA GLY A 31 19.43 -12.98 17.91
C GLY A 31 19.82 -12.83 16.43
N PRO A 32 20.94 -13.42 15.96
CA PRO A 32 21.35 -13.35 14.56
C PRO A 32 20.35 -13.99 13.59
N SER A 33 19.82 -15.19 13.92
CA SER A 33 18.83 -15.87 13.07
C SER A 33 17.51 -15.12 13.03
N THR A 34 17.05 -14.60 14.18
CA THR A 34 15.86 -13.75 14.29
C THR A 34 16.01 -12.51 13.40
N LYS A 35 17.15 -11.83 13.47
CA LYS A 35 17.43 -10.65 12.64
C LYS A 35 17.31 -10.99 11.16
N ALA A 36 17.99 -12.04 10.68
CA ALA A 36 17.93 -12.44 9.28
C ALA A 36 16.51 -12.74 8.79
N ILE A 37 15.73 -13.47 9.58
CA ILE A 37 14.33 -13.81 9.25
C ILE A 37 13.45 -12.56 9.21
N ILE A 38 13.57 -11.67 10.21
CA ILE A 38 12.81 -10.42 10.24
C ILE A 38 13.12 -9.57 9.00
N TYR A 39 14.40 -9.40 8.66
CA TYR A 39 14.79 -8.67 7.44
C TYR A 39 14.19 -9.29 6.19
N TYR A 40 14.28 -10.61 6.04
CA TYR A 40 13.70 -11.32 4.89
C TYR A 40 12.19 -11.13 4.77
N ILE A 41 11.45 -11.29 5.87
CA ILE A 41 10.00 -11.09 5.89
C ILE A 41 9.64 -9.63 5.62
N THR A 42 10.38 -8.69 6.22
CA THR A 42 10.14 -7.26 6.04
C THR A 42 10.37 -6.84 4.60
N ASP A 43 11.46 -7.29 3.98
CA ASP A 43 11.76 -7.04 2.57
C ASP A 43 10.64 -7.60 1.67
N TYR A 44 10.12 -8.79 1.99
CA TYR A 44 9.02 -9.38 1.25
C TYR A 44 7.70 -8.59 1.39
N ILE A 45 7.34 -8.17 2.61
CA ILE A 45 6.12 -7.39 2.89
C ILE A 45 6.22 -5.98 2.30
N THR A 46 7.38 -5.34 2.41
CA THR A 46 7.62 -3.97 1.94
C THR A 46 7.88 -3.89 0.44
N LYS A 47 7.97 -5.03 -0.25
CA LYS A 47 8.10 -5.09 -1.70
C LYS A 47 6.95 -4.31 -2.35
N SER A 48 7.30 -3.23 -3.04
CA SER A 48 6.32 -2.31 -3.62
C SER A 48 5.32 -3.05 -4.50
N GLN A 49 4.03 -2.85 -4.24
CA GLN A 49 2.94 -3.47 -5.00
C GLN A 49 2.91 -2.99 -6.45
N LEU A 50 3.42 -1.79 -6.72
CA LEU A 50 3.35 -1.18 -8.04
C LEU A 50 4.55 -1.60 -8.89
N LYS A 51 4.36 -2.68 -9.65
CA LYS A 51 5.31 -3.05 -10.69
C LYS A 51 5.28 -1.97 -11.78
N ILE A 52 6.45 -1.43 -12.14
CA ILE A 52 6.64 -0.34 -13.11
C ILE A 52 5.83 -0.53 -14.42
N HIS A 53 5.63 -1.78 -14.84
CA HIS A 53 4.82 -2.09 -16.03
C HIS A 53 3.34 -1.67 -15.91
N VAL A 54 2.75 -1.69 -14.71
CA VAL A 54 1.36 -1.26 -14.48
C VAL A 54 1.26 0.26 -14.65
N ALA A 55 2.24 1.00 -14.13
CA ALA A 55 2.35 2.43 -14.32
C ALA A 55 2.51 2.78 -15.81
N TYR A 56 3.37 2.05 -16.53
CA TYR A 56 3.59 2.27 -17.96
C TYR A 56 2.33 1.96 -18.79
N ALA A 57 1.64 0.85 -18.51
CA ALA A 57 0.40 0.50 -19.19
C ALA A 57 -0.73 1.50 -18.92
N ALA A 58 -0.81 2.05 -17.70
CA ALA A 58 -1.77 3.11 -17.37
C ALA A 58 -1.46 4.42 -18.11
N LEU A 59 -0.17 4.77 -18.23
CA LEU A 59 0.29 5.93 -18.98
C LEU A 59 -0.06 5.82 -20.46
N GLN A 60 0.19 4.66 -21.08
CA GLN A 60 -0.14 4.41 -22.48
C GLN A 60 -1.63 4.56 -22.76
N VAL A 61 -2.49 3.99 -21.90
CA VAL A 61 -3.95 4.11 -22.04
C VAL A 61 -4.41 5.57 -21.94
N ALA A 62 -3.84 6.33 -21.02
CA ALA A 62 -4.18 7.74 -20.84
C ALA A 62 -3.74 8.62 -22.02
N ILE A 63 -2.56 8.36 -22.60
CA ILE A 63 -2.05 9.02 -23.81
C ILE A 63 -3.00 8.74 -24.99
N ASN A 64 -3.30 7.48 -25.27
CA ASN A 64 -4.17 7.10 -26.38
C ASN A 64 -5.58 7.72 -26.23
N ALA A 65 -6.10 7.81 -25.00
CA ALA A 65 -7.40 8.42 -24.73
C ALA A 65 -7.44 9.96 -24.89
N LEU A 66 -6.32 10.58 -25.26
CA LEU A 66 -6.18 12.02 -25.52
C LEU A 66 -5.69 12.33 -26.94
N GLU A 67 -5.30 11.32 -27.74
CA GLU A 67 -4.83 11.49 -29.13
C GLU A 67 -5.93 11.85 -30.14
N GLY A 68 -7.20 11.89 -29.74
CA GLY A 68 -8.33 12.23 -30.61
C GLY A 68 -9.21 13.38 -30.12
N VAL A 69 -8.75 14.16 -29.12
CA VAL A 69 -9.49 15.31 -28.61
C VAL A 69 -8.90 16.58 -29.25
N ASP A 70 -9.62 17.18 -30.20
CA ASP A 70 -9.27 18.49 -30.74
C ASP A 70 -9.40 19.55 -29.64
N VAL A 71 -8.31 20.23 -29.32
CA VAL A 71 -8.29 21.29 -28.30
C VAL A 71 -7.60 22.53 -28.85
N LEU A 72 -8.22 23.68 -28.56
CA LEU A 72 -7.68 25.02 -28.78
C LEU A 72 -6.31 25.19 -28.09
N PRO A 73 -5.42 26.03 -28.63
CA PRO A 73 -4.01 26.13 -28.20
C PRO A 73 -3.78 26.56 -26.73
N ASP A 74 -4.80 27.03 -26.02
CA ASP A 74 -4.70 27.60 -24.66
C ASP A 74 -4.90 26.58 -23.51
N ASP A 75 -5.26 25.32 -23.79
CA ASP A 75 -5.62 24.31 -22.77
C ASP A 75 -4.57 23.20 -22.58
N ILE A 76 -3.30 23.47 -22.85
CA ILE A 76 -2.21 22.51 -22.64
C ILE A 76 -2.15 22.06 -21.17
N SER A 77 -2.37 22.98 -20.24
CA SER A 77 -2.40 22.70 -18.81
C SER A 77 -3.58 21.81 -18.40
N GLY A 78 -4.78 22.05 -18.95
CA GLY A 78 -5.94 21.19 -18.71
C GLY A 78 -5.80 19.81 -19.32
N ARG A 79 -5.16 19.69 -20.50
CA ARG A 79 -4.79 18.41 -21.11
C ARG A 79 -3.81 17.63 -20.24
N ALA A 80 -2.75 18.26 -19.75
CA ALA A 80 -1.77 17.62 -18.87
C ALA A 80 -2.43 17.13 -17.56
N LYS A 81 -3.29 17.96 -16.96
CA LYS A 81 -4.04 17.60 -15.75
C LYS A 81 -4.96 16.40 -15.98
N ARG A 82 -5.70 16.37 -17.10
CA ARG A 82 -6.56 15.24 -17.49
C ARG A 82 -5.76 13.98 -17.77
N LEU A 83 -4.60 14.09 -18.40
CA LEU A 83 -3.69 12.96 -18.63
C LEU A 83 -3.23 12.35 -17.31
N LEU A 84 -2.74 13.17 -16.38
CA LEU A 84 -2.32 12.72 -15.05
C LEU A 84 -3.46 12.08 -14.27
N GLN A 85 -4.67 12.66 -14.32
CA GLN A 85 -5.86 12.08 -13.69
C GLN A 85 -6.22 10.72 -14.29
N LYS A 86 -6.25 10.59 -15.62
CA LYS A 86 -6.51 9.31 -16.30
C LYS A 86 -5.44 8.25 -15.96
N CYS A 87 -4.17 8.63 -15.93
CA CYS A 87 -3.07 7.75 -15.50
C CYS A 87 -3.30 7.27 -14.06
N ALA A 88 -3.57 8.19 -13.13
CA ALA A 88 -3.78 7.87 -11.73
C ALA A 88 -4.97 6.93 -11.53
N PHE A 89 -6.12 7.22 -12.15
CA PHE A 89 -7.29 6.33 -12.08
C PHE A 89 -7.04 4.98 -12.73
N SER A 90 -6.35 4.95 -13.87
CA SER A 90 -6.00 3.68 -14.52
C SER A 90 -5.04 2.85 -13.66
N MET A 91 -4.08 3.48 -12.97
CA MET A 91 -3.19 2.79 -12.04
C MET A 91 -3.96 2.21 -10.85
N VAL A 92 -4.81 3.02 -10.20
CA VAL A 92 -5.63 2.57 -9.07
C VAL A 92 -6.56 1.42 -9.49
N SER A 93 -7.18 1.51 -10.67
CA SER A 93 -8.07 0.46 -11.16
C SER A 93 -7.39 -0.89 -11.44
N LYS A 94 -6.08 -0.86 -11.75
CA LYS A 94 -5.27 -2.06 -12.03
C LYS A 94 -4.48 -2.53 -10.82
N GLN A 95 -4.65 -1.90 -9.67
CA GLN A 95 -3.95 -2.29 -8.45
C GLN A 95 -4.54 -3.59 -7.91
N GLU A 96 -3.70 -4.60 -7.75
CA GLU A 96 -4.06 -5.84 -7.06
C GLU A 96 -4.16 -5.56 -5.56
N LEU A 97 -5.32 -5.86 -4.97
CA LEU A 97 -5.56 -5.76 -3.53
C LEU A 97 -5.63 -7.16 -2.91
N SER A 98 -5.14 -7.31 -1.68
CA SER A 98 -5.27 -8.58 -0.97
C SER A 98 -6.73 -8.83 -0.58
N SER A 99 -7.13 -10.11 -0.50
CA SER A 99 -8.48 -10.47 -0.06
C SER A 99 -8.81 -9.92 1.33
N GLN A 100 -7.82 -9.83 2.20
CA GLN A 100 -7.96 -9.26 3.55
C GLN A 100 -8.27 -7.76 3.50
N GLN A 101 -7.59 -7.00 2.62
CA GLN A 101 -7.86 -5.57 2.42
C GLN A 101 -9.28 -5.34 1.89
N VAL A 102 -9.70 -6.13 0.90
CA VAL A 102 -11.05 -6.05 0.33
C VAL A 102 -12.11 -6.38 1.39
N VAL A 103 -11.92 -7.44 2.17
CA VAL A 103 -12.85 -7.81 3.24
C VAL A 103 -12.88 -6.74 4.34
N SER A 104 -11.74 -6.18 4.75
CA SER A 104 -11.67 -5.10 5.74
C SER A 104 -12.50 -3.89 5.29
N PHE A 105 -12.33 -3.49 4.03
CA PHE A 105 -13.08 -2.39 3.42
C PHE A 105 -14.59 -2.68 3.36
N LEU A 106 -15.00 -3.87 2.91
CA LEU A 106 -16.41 -4.28 2.85
C LEU A 106 -17.07 -4.38 4.23
N ARG A 107 -16.27 -4.60 5.28
CA ARG A 107 -16.73 -4.71 6.66
C ARG A 107 -16.69 -3.38 7.41
N ASP A 108 -16.32 -2.30 6.73
CA ASP A 108 -16.14 -0.96 7.31
C ASP A 108 -15.22 -0.99 8.54
N PHE A 109 -14.18 -1.83 8.49
CA PHE A 109 -13.19 -1.90 9.53
C PHE A 109 -12.21 -0.73 9.38
N GLU A 110 -11.95 -0.07 10.51
CA GLU A 110 -10.99 1.02 10.59
C GLU A 110 -9.60 0.52 10.16
N ASP A 111 -9.03 1.16 9.14
CA ASP A 111 -7.71 0.89 8.60
C ASP A 111 -6.64 1.84 9.17
N HIS A 112 -7.05 2.76 10.03
CA HIS A 112 -6.20 3.77 10.64
C HIS A 112 -6.28 3.72 12.18
N PHE A 113 -5.31 3.05 12.79
CA PHE A 113 -5.14 3.08 14.24
C PHE A 113 -4.07 4.10 14.61
N THR A 114 -4.48 5.18 15.27
CA THR A 114 -3.56 6.17 15.81
C THR A 114 -3.73 6.30 17.32
N SER A 115 -2.62 6.22 18.06
CA SER A 115 -2.60 6.44 19.50
C SER A 115 -2.70 7.92 19.88
N HIS A 116 -2.42 8.84 18.94
CA HIS A 116 -2.33 10.27 19.20
C HIS A 116 -3.13 11.09 18.17
N ARG A 117 -3.65 12.23 18.58
CA ARG A 117 -4.26 13.18 17.66
C ARG A 117 -3.18 14.09 17.08
N PHE A 118 -2.93 13.93 15.79
CA PHE A 118 -2.07 14.85 15.05
C PHE A 118 -2.85 16.13 14.71
N ASN A 119 -2.25 17.29 14.96
CA ASN A 119 -2.81 18.56 14.53
C ASN A 119 -2.51 18.79 13.05
N LYS A 120 -3.50 19.25 12.30
CA LYS A 120 -3.32 19.62 10.89
C LYS A 120 -2.43 20.87 10.83
N ILE A 121 -1.21 20.70 10.33
CA ILE A 121 -0.34 21.82 10.02
C ILE A 121 -0.56 22.17 8.55
N TYR A 122 -1.05 23.38 8.30
CA TYR A 122 -1.22 23.89 6.94
C TYR A 122 0.12 24.41 6.43
N TRP A 123 0.61 23.85 5.32
CA TRP A 123 1.89 24.20 4.71
C TRP A 123 2.06 25.71 4.49
N THR A 124 1.03 26.36 3.96
CA THR A 124 0.99 27.82 3.73
C THR A 124 1.07 28.66 5.00
N SER A 125 0.75 28.08 6.16
CA SER A 125 0.91 28.76 7.46
C SER A 125 2.33 28.63 7.98
N MET A 126 2.99 27.50 7.74
CA MET A 126 4.41 27.31 8.04
C MET A 126 5.29 28.18 7.15
N GLU A 127 5.05 28.22 5.83
CA GLU A 127 5.80 29.08 4.90
C GLU A 127 5.75 30.55 5.32
N ARG A 128 4.56 31.05 5.70
CA ARG A 128 4.42 32.42 6.20
C ARG A 128 5.20 32.69 7.48
N CYS A 129 5.29 31.72 8.38
CA CYS A 129 6.07 31.86 9.61
C CYS A 129 7.59 31.85 9.34
N LEU A 130 8.04 31.02 8.41
CA LEU A 130 9.44 30.93 7.98
C LEU A 130 9.91 32.17 7.22
N HIS A 131 9.04 32.79 6.41
CA HIS A 131 9.36 34.04 5.69
C HIS A 131 9.21 35.31 6.55
N ALA A 132 8.62 35.20 7.74
CA ALA A 132 8.50 36.29 8.70
C ALA A 132 9.64 36.33 9.74
N SER A 133 10.61 35.42 9.65
CA SER A 133 11.84 35.36 10.47
C SER A 133 13.04 35.89 9.69
#